data_AF-A0A9P0NRZ5-F1
#
_entry.id   AF-A0A9P0NRZ5-F1
#
_cell.length_a   1.000
_cell.length_b   1.000
_cell.length_c   1.000
_cell.angle_alpha   90.00
_cell.angle_beta   90.00
_cell.angle_gamma   90.00
#
_symmetry.space_group_name_H-M   'P 1'
#
loop_
_entity.id
_entity.type
_entity.pdbx_description
1 polymer ?
#
loop_
_entity_poly.entity_id
_entity_poly.type
_entity_poly.pdbx_seq_one_letter_code
_entity_poly.pdbx_strand_id
1 'polypeptide(L)'
;MQYQSTCRIIVITWVDQNLDGLSELTPKSARCRVYEVDISYPQHLHDMHNDLPFLLQNSIPHGSKVRKLMATFERKENYIVHYRNLQQAIDNELIVEKVHRVLEFIQSDWLAKYIQLNTKMRKKARNEFLVFNFSVQFRTELNFELDPERHTDI
;
A
#
# COMPACT_ATOMS: atom_id res chain seq x y z
N MET A 1 5.71 -0.11 14.19
CA MET A 1 5.94 -0.21 12.73
C MET A 1 5.31 -1.50 12.23
N GLN A 2 4.11 -1.43 11.65
CA GLN A 2 3.48 -2.58 11.00
C GLN A 2 4.13 -2.74 9.63
N TYR A 3 5.04 -3.72 9.52
CA TYR A 3 5.62 -4.11 8.25
C TYR A 3 4.49 -4.48 7.29
N GLN A 4 4.37 -3.78 6.16
CA GLN A 4 3.60 -4.26 5.02
C GLN A 4 4.37 -5.46 4.45
N SER A 5 4.11 -6.63 5.04
CA SER A 5 4.59 -7.91 4.53
C SER A 5 4.01 -8.11 3.15
N THR A 6 4.84 -8.49 2.19
CA THR A 6 4.46 -8.78 0.81
C THR A 6 3.48 -9.95 0.79
N CYS A 7 2.19 -9.65 0.87
CA CYS A 7 1.13 -10.64 0.82
C CYS A 7 0.91 -11.11 -0.62
N ARG A 8 0.62 -12.41 -0.79
CA ARG A 8 0.21 -12.95 -2.09
C ARG A 8 -1.31 -12.81 -2.20
N ILE A 9 -1.77 -12.23 -3.30
CA ILE A 9 -3.20 -12.16 -3.62
C ILE A 9 -3.65 -13.55 -4.06
N ILE A 10 -4.67 -14.08 -3.40
CA ILE A 10 -5.22 -15.42 -3.68
C ILE A 10 -6.41 -15.32 -4.63
N VAL A 11 -7.33 -14.40 -4.34
CA VAL A 11 -8.60 -14.23 -5.05
C VAL A 11 -8.84 -12.75 -5.28
N ILE A 12 -9.35 -12.39 -6.46
CA ILE A 12 -9.77 -11.03 -6.82
C ILE A 12 -11.20 -11.10 -7.34
N THR A 13 -12.07 -10.25 -6.79
CA THR A 13 -13.48 -10.16 -7.16
C THR A 13 -13.93 -8.70 -7.24
N TRP A 14 -14.75 -8.38 -8.24
CA TRP A 14 -15.47 -7.10 -8.28
C TRP A 14 -16.62 -7.12 -7.28
N VAL A 15 -16.82 -6.01 -6.58
CA VAL A 15 -17.90 -5.82 -5.59
C VAL A 15 -18.73 -4.60 -5.99
N ASP A 16 -19.91 -4.46 -5.39
CA ASP A 16 -20.80 -3.33 -5.57
C ASP A 16 -20.08 -1.98 -5.35
N GLN A 17 -20.53 -0.97 -6.08
CA GLN A 17 -19.91 0.36 -6.16
C GLN A 17 -20.36 1.24 -4.98
N ASN A 18 -20.20 0.76 -3.76
CA ASN A 18 -20.57 1.48 -2.54
C ASN A 18 -19.43 1.45 -1.50
N LEU A 19 -19.60 2.23 -0.43
CA LEU A 19 -18.68 2.26 0.71
C LEU A 19 -19.09 1.27 1.81
N ASP A 20 -20.07 0.41 1.55
CA ASP A 20 -20.65 -0.49 2.55
C ASP A 20 -19.60 -1.50 3.02
N GLY A 21 -19.50 -1.66 4.34
CA GLY A 21 -18.48 -2.52 4.96
C GLY A 21 -17.05 -1.96 4.90
N LEU A 22 -16.83 -0.72 4.42
CA LEU A 22 -15.50 -0.09 4.48
C LEU A 22 -15.02 0.03 5.95
N SER A 23 -15.90 0.43 6.86
CA SER A 23 -15.58 0.55 8.31
C SER A 23 -15.33 -0.79 8.99
N GLU A 24 -15.83 -1.90 8.43
CA GLU A 24 -15.67 -3.26 8.97
C GLU A 24 -14.29 -3.86 8.64
N LEU A 25 -13.59 -3.29 7.65
CA LEU A 25 -12.27 -3.75 7.24
C LEU A 25 -11.21 -3.38 8.28
N THR A 26 -10.81 -4.38 9.08
CA THR A 26 -9.74 -4.21 10.06
C THR A 26 -8.35 -4.42 9.44
N PRO A 27 -7.30 -3.76 9.96
CA PRO A 27 -5.92 -3.93 9.48
C PRO A 27 -5.35 -5.35 9.60
N LYS A 28 -6.00 -6.24 10.35
CA LYS A 28 -5.59 -7.64 10.52
C LYS A 28 -6.41 -8.61 9.66
N SER A 29 -7.45 -8.13 8.99
CA SER A 29 -8.27 -8.96 8.11
C SER A 29 -7.46 -9.35 6.87
N ALA A 30 -7.66 -10.59 6.42
CA ALA A 30 -7.13 -11.06 5.14
C ALA A 30 -7.86 -10.44 3.94
N ARG A 31 -9.08 -9.93 4.15
CA ARG A 31 -9.87 -9.25 3.11
C ARG A 31 -9.44 -7.80 3.01
N CYS A 32 -9.16 -7.37 1.80
CA CYS A 32 -8.70 -6.04 1.47
C CYS A 32 -9.48 -5.52 0.26
N ARG A 33 -9.60 -4.19 0.16
CA ARG A 33 -10.24 -3.54 -0.99
C ARG A 33 -9.39 -2.42 -1.57
N VAL A 34 -9.53 -2.23 -2.88
CA VAL A 34 -9.04 -1.07 -3.63
C VAL A 34 -10.24 -0.40 -4.29
N TYR A 35 -10.29 0.92 -4.17
CA TYR A 35 -11.39 1.75 -4.63
C TYR A 35 -10.92 2.65 -5.76
N GLU A 36 -11.75 2.80 -6.78
CA GLU A 36 -11.63 3.84 -7.80
C GLU A 36 -12.71 4.89 -7.51
N VAL A 37 -12.31 6.08 -7.08
CA VAL A 37 -13.19 7.09 -6.48
C VAL A 37 -12.88 8.51 -6.94
N ASP A 38 -13.90 9.36 -6.93
CA ASP A 38 -13.74 10.81 -7.03
C ASP A 38 -13.74 11.41 -5.63
N ILE A 39 -12.74 12.24 -5.32
CA ILE A 39 -12.54 12.81 -3.99
C ILE A 39 -12.32 14.31 -4.11
N SER A 40 -13.04 15.08 -3.29
CA SER A 40 -12.83 16.51 -3.12
C SER A 40 -12.16 16.84 -1.80
N TYR A 41 -11.36 17.90 -1.85
CA TYR A 41 -10.61 18.41 -0.71
C TYR A 41 -11.21 19.74 -0.24
N PRO A 42 -11.99 19.75 0.86
CA PRO A 42 -12.60 20.97 1.38
C PRO A 42 -11.56 22.06 1.67
N GLN A 43 -11.87 23.29 1.33
CA GLN A 43 -10.91 24.40 1.45
C GLN A 43 -10.53 24.71 2.90
N HIS A 44 -11.43 24.50 3.86
CA HIS A 44 -11.15 24.70 5.28
C HIS A 44 -10.10 23.75 5.84
N LEU A 45 -9.81 22.63 5.15
CA LEU A 45 -8.76 21.68 5.54
C LEU A 45 -7.38 22.03 4.97
N HIS A 46 -7.28 22.99 4.03
CA HIS A 46 -6.02 23.28 3.33
C HIS A 46 -4.96 23.80 4.30
N ASP A 47 -5.35 24.69 5.22
CA ASP A 47 -4.43 25.23 6.22
C ASP A 47 -3.98 24.16 7.22
N MET A 48 -4.90 23.29 7.65
CA MET A 48 -4.58 22.21 8.60
C MET A 48 -3.68 21.12 7.98
N HIS A 49 -3.84 20.84 6.69
CA HIS A 49 -3.15 19.75 6.02
C HIS A 49 -2.05 20.23 5.05
N ASN A 50 -1.59 21.47 5.20
CA ASN A 50 -0.59 22.08 4.32
C ASN A 50 0.72 21.28 4.24
N ASP A 51 1.17 20.74 5.38
CA ASP A 51 2.46 20.03 5.44
C ASP A 51 2.39 18.63 4.84
N LEU A 52 1.27 17.93 5.03
CA LEU A 52 1.11 16.54 4.59
C LEU A 52 -0.29 16.27 4.02
N PRO A 53 -0.57 16.72 2.78
CA PRO A 53 -1.83 16.45 2.12
C PRO A 53 -2.05 14.94 1.90
N PHE A 54 -3.26 14.49 2.17
CA PHE A 54 -3.69 13.12 1.89
C PHE A 54 -3.82 12.86 0.38
N LEU A 55 -3.70 11.58 0.01
CA LEU A 55 -3.97 11.06 -1.34
C LEU A 55 -3.09 11.69 -2.43
N LEU A 56 -1.79 11.77 -2.19
CA LEU A 56 -0.80 12.25 -3.16
C LEU A 56 -0.99 11.62 -4.55
N GLN A 57 -0.81 12.42 -5.60
CA GLN A 57 -1.00 11.98 -6.98
C GLN A 57 0.30 12.05 -7.76
N ASN A 58 0.57 11.05 -8.59
CA ASN A 58 1.73 11.09 -9.47
C ASN A 58 1.41 11.89 -10.75
N SER A 59 1.89 13.13 -10.83
CA SER A 59 1.65 14.02 -11.96
C SER A 59 2.93 14.76 -12.36
N ILE A 60 2.90 15.45 -13.51
CA ILE A 60 4.06 16.23 -13.99
C ILE A 60 3.86 17.66 -13.51
N PRO A 61 4.73 18.20 -12.64
CA PRO A 61 4.61 19.59 -12.21
C PRO A 61 4.91 20.54 -13.36
N HIS A 62 4.32 21.73 -13.28
CA HIS A 62 4.56 22.81 -14.22
C HIS A 62 6.07 23.08 -14.36
N GLY A 63 6.57 23.07 -15.60
CA GLY A 63 7.98 23.30 -15.91
C GLY A 63 8.90 22.07 -15.76
N SER A 64 8.38 20.89 -15.42
CA SER A 64 9.15 19.64 -15.44
C SER A 64 8.70 18.71 -16.55
N LYS A 65 9.56 17.75 -16.92
CA LYS A 65 9.25 16.63 -17.82
C LYS A 65 9.10 15.30 -17.08
N VAL A 66 9.43 15.28 -15.79
CA VAL A 66 9.47 14.08 -14.97
C VAL A 66 8.24 14.02 -14.09
N ARG A 67 7.60 12.85 -14.03
CA ARG A 67 6.49 12.60 -13.10
C ARG A 67 7.00 12.60 -11.67
N LYS A 68 6.31 13.33 -10.80
CA LYS A 68 6.62 13.43 -9.38
C LYS A 68 5.37 13.13 -8.57
N LEU A 69 5.58 12.67 -7.35
CA LEU A 69 4.50 12.57 -6.38
C LEU A 69 4.17 13.98 -5.89
N MET A 70 2.97 14.45 -6.23
CA MET A 70 2.52 15.82 -6.01
C MET A 70 1.51 15.86 -4.86
N ALA A 71 1.72 16.83 -3.97
CA ALA A 71 0.86 17.13 -2.84
C ALA A 71 -0.09 18.27 -3.20
N THR A 72 -1.13 17.95 -3.98
CA THR A 72 -2.13 18.92 -4.42
C THR A 72 -3.45 18.74 -3.69
N PHE A 73 -4.10 19.86 -3.35
CA PHE A 73 -5.47 19.90 -2.84
C PHE A 73 -6.53 19.86 -3.94
N GLU A 74 -6.10 19.69 -5.19
CA GLU A 74 -6.99 19.56 -6.32
C GLU A 74 -7.90 18.34 -6.16
N ARG A 75 -9.13 18.49 -6.69
CA ARG A 75 -10.09 17.40 -6.86
C ARG A 75 -9.42 16.26 -7.62
N LYS A 76 -9.63 15.03 -7.14
CA LYS A 76 -9.07 13.82 -7.74
C LYS A 76 -10.20 13.03 -8.36
N GLU A 77 -10.03 12.68 -9.63
CA GLU A 77 -11.02 11.92 -10.39
C GLU A 77 -10.46 10.56 -10.77
N ASN A 78 -11.29 9.51 -10.71
CA ASN A 78 -10.91 8.12 -10.94
C ASN A 78 -9.65 7.71 -10.17
N TYR A 79 -9.52 8.19 -8.92
CA TYR A 79 -8.34 7.97 -8.11
C TYR A 79 -8.37 6.56 -7.52
N ILE A 80 -7.29 5.80 -7.75
CA ILE A 80 -7.15 4.43 -7.25
C ILE A 80 -6.50 4.47 -5.87
N VAL A 81 -7.23 4.02 -4.85
CA VAL A 81 -6.80 4.08 -3.45
C VAL A 81 -7.04 2.77 -2.72
N HIS A 82 -6.11 2.42 -1.84
CA HIS A 82 -6.27 1.28 -0.94
C HIS A 82 -7.20 1.63 0.23
N TYR A 83 -8.01 0.69 0.71
CA TYR A 83 -9.04 0.93 1.73
C TYR A 83 -8.53 1.67 2.97
N ARG A 84 -7.30 1.38 3.44
CA ARG A 84 -6.71 2.05 4.62
C ARG A 84 -6.47 3.54 4.42
N ASN A 85 -5.98 3.92 3.24
CA ASN A 85 -5.73 5.32 2.93
C ASN A 85 -7.06 6.05 2.73
N LEU A 86 -8.08 5.35 2.22
CA LEU A 86 -9.42 5.88 2.09
C LEU A 86 -10.11 6.07 3.44
N GLN A 87 -10.03 5.09 4.35
CA GLN A 87 -10.50 5.22 5.74
C GLN A 87 -9.84 6.43 6.39
N GLN A 88 -8.51 6.54 6.31
CA GLN A 88 -7.79 7.68 6.87
C GLN A 88 -8.24 9.01 6.27
N ALA A 89 -8.46 9.07 4.95
CA ALA A 89 -8.96 10.28 4.30
C ALA A 89 -10.35 10.68 4.83
N ILE A 90 -11.28 9.73 4.94
CA ILE A 90 -12.63 9.95 5.46
C ILE A 90 -12.58 10.38 6.93
N ASP A 91 -11.73 9.74 7.74
CA ASP A 91 -11.52 10.09 9.15
C ASP A 91 -10.96 11.52 9.34
N ASN A 92 -10.31 12.07 8.31
CA ASN A 92 -9.80 13.45 8.26
C ASN A 92 -10.70 14.36 7.41
N GLU A 93 -11.99 14.05 7.31
CA GLU A 93 -13.03 14.89 6.71
C GLU A 93 -12.89 15.12 5.19
N LEU A 94 -12.13 14.30 4.48
CA LEU A 94 -12.15 14.32 3.01
C LEU A 94 -13.48 13.74 2.51
N ILE A 95 -14.00 14.35 1.43
CA ILE A 95 -15.31 14.00 0.89
C ILE A 95 -15.13 13.09 -0.31
N VAL A 96 -15.66 11.87 -0.22
CA VAL A 96 -15.80 10.96 -1.37
C VAL A 96 -17.08 11.33 -2.09
N GLU A 97 -16.97 11.77 -3.34
CA GLU A 97 -18.14 12.20 -4.10
C GLU A 97 -18.78 11.05 -4.87
N LYS A 98 -17.95 10.17 -5.42
CA LYS A 98 -18.42 9.06 -6.25
C LYS A 98 -17.48 7.86 -6.13
N VAL A 99 -18.07 6.67 -6.05
CA VAL A 99 -17.36 5.40 -6.18
C VAL A 99 -17.64 4.85 -7.58
N HIS A 100 -16.59 4.63 -8.37
CA HIS A 100 -16.71 4.06 -9.71
C HIS A 100 -16.59 2.55 -9.69
N ARG A 101 -15.58 2.03 -8.97
CA ARG A 101 -15.32 0.59 -8.90
C ARG A 101 -14.71 0.18 -7.58
N VAL A 102 -15.01 -1.04 -7.15
CA VAL A 102 -14.46 -1.65 -5.96
C VAL A 102 -13.91 -3.02 -6.31
N LEU A 103 -12.62 -3.20 -6.03
CA LEU A 103 -11.90 -4.45 -6.15
C LEU A 103 -11.66 -5.02 -4.77
N GLU A 104 -12.25 -6.17 -4.48
CA GLU A 104 -11.96 -6.92 -3.26
C GLU A 104 -10.99 -8.06 -3.55
N PHE A 105 -10.04 -8.27 -2.65
CA PHE A 105 -9.11 -9.37 -2.75
C PHE A 105 -8.73 -9.93 -1.39
N ILE A 106 -8.34 -11.21 -1.39
CA ILE A 106 -7.87 -11.92 -0.19
C ILE A 106 -6.36 -12.05 -0.27
N GLN A 107 -5.69 -11.57 0.77
CA GLN A 107 -4.24 -11.63 0.93
C GLN A 107 -3.86 -12.74 1.90
N SER A 108 -2.89 -13.59 1.52
CA SER A 108 -2.23 -14.49 2.45
C SER A 108 -0.94 -13.92 3.00
N ASP A 109 -0.70 -14.22 4.26
CA ASP A 109 0.48 -13.92 5.06
C ASP A 109 1.57 -14.99 4.90
N TRP A 110 1.81 -15.44 3.66
CA TRP A 110 2.78 -16.49 3.33
C TRP A 110 4.21 -16.15 3.82
N LEU A 111 4.61 -14.87 3.75
CA LEU A 111 5.93 -14.41 4.19
C LEU A 111 6.07 -14.33 5.73
N ALA A 112 4.98 -14.42 6.49
CA ALA A 112 5.01 -14.23 7.94
C ALA A 112 5.95 -15.22 8.63
N LYS A 113 5.97 -16.48 8.20
CA LYS A 113 6.87 -17.52 8.75
C LYS A 113 8.34 -17.16 8.56
N TYR A 114 8.69 -16.64 7.38
CA TYR A 114 10.05 -16.23 7.05
C TYR A 114 10.48 -14.98 7.83
N ILE A 115 9.59 -13.98 7.99
CA ILE A 115 9.86 -12.80 8.84
C ILE A 115 10.12 -13.21 10.29
N GLN A 116 9.32 -14.14 10.82
CA GLN A 116 9.50 -14.66 12.18
C GLN A 116 10.84 -15.40 12.32
N LEU A 117 11.22 -16.20 11.32
CA LEU A 117 12.51 -16.88 11.28
C LEU A 117 13.67 -15.88 11.35
N ASN A 118 13.69 -14.89 10.46
CA ASN A 118 14.75 -13.87 10.43
C ASN A 118 14.82 -13.06 11.72
N THR A 119 13.66 -12.76 12.32
CA THR A 119 13.60 -12.08 13.61
C THR A 119 14.19 -12.94 14.74
N LYS A 120 13.93 -14.25 14.76
CA LYS A 120 14.54 -15.19 15.71
C LYS A 120 16.05 -15.30 15.49
N MET A 121 16.50 -15.35 14.23
CA MET A 121 17.93 -15.41 13.91
C MET A 121 18.67 -14.13 14.31
N ARG A 122 18.09 -12.94 14.07
CA ARG A 122 18.64 -11.66 14.54
C ARG A 122 18.84 -11.63 16.05
N LYS A 123 17.86 -12.11 16.83
CA LYS A 123 17.96 -12.16 18.29
C LYS A 123 19.08 -13.09 18.78
N LYS A 124 19.43 -14.12 18.00
CA LYS A 124 20.47 -15.11 18.34
C LYS A 124 21.84 -14.75 17.80
N ALA A 125 21.91 -13.83 16.83
CA ALA A 125 23.16 -13.44 16.20
C ALA A 125 24.10 -12.78 17.21
N ARG A 126 25.35 -13.23 17.24
CA ARG A 126 26.40 -12.72 18.13
C ARG A 126 27.31 -11.67 17.48
N ASN A 127 27.13 -11.45 16.17
CA ASN A 127 27.96 -10.56 15.36
C ASN A 127 27.06 -9.62 14.56
N GLU A 128 27.44 -8.34 14.48
CA GLU A 128 26.77 -7.31 13.68
C GLU A 128 26.59 -7.70 12.22
N PHE A 129 27.55 -8.40 11.61
CA PHE A 129 27.44 -8.87 10.23
C PHE A 129 26.23 -9.80 10.02
N LEU A 130 25.99 -10.71 10.97
CA LEU A 130 24.85 -11.62 10.91
C LEU A 130 23.52 -10.89 11.15
N VAL A 131 23.50 -9.94 12.08
CA VAL A 131 22.34 -9.07 12.32
C VAL A 131 21.98 -8.28 11.07
N PHE A 132 23.00 -7.73 10.38
CA PHE A 132 22.84 -7.00 9.13
C PHE A 132 22.27 -7.93 8.04
N ASN A 133 22.85 -9.11 7.82
CA ASN A 133 22.37 -10.07 6.82
C ASN A 133 20.89 -10.42 7.01
N PHE A 134 20.48 -10.85 8.22
CA PHE A 134 19.08 -11.16 8.49
C PHE A 134 18.14 -9.95 8.41
N SER A 135 18.68 -8.73 8.38
CA SER A 135 17.91 -7.49 8.19
C SER A 135 17.69 -7.15 6.72
N VAL A 136 18.66 -7.44 5.85
CA VAL A 136 18.62 -7.12 4.41
C VAL A 136 18.11 -8.25 3.53
N GLN A 137 18.03 -9.48 4.05
CA GLN A 137 17.72 -10.69 3.27
C GLN A 137 16.37 -10.62 2.51
N PHE A 138 15.41 -9.82 2.99
CA PHE A 138 14.15 -9.57 2.27
C PHE A 138 14.36 -8.93 0.88
N ARG A 139 15.42 -8.15 0.69
CA ARG A 139 15.66 -7.37 -0.54
C ARG A 139 16.35 -8.20 -1.63
N THR A 140 17.03 -9.29 -1.26
CA THR A 140 17.85 -10.11 -2.17
C THR A 140 17.14 -11.36 -2.66
N GLU A 141 16.32 -12.01 -1.82
CA GLU A 141 15.73 -13.33 -2.15
C GLU A 141 14.46 -13.24 -3.03
N LEU A 142 13.69 -12.14 -2.96
CA LEU A 142 12.50 -11.92 -3.81
C LEU A 142 12.83 -11.73 -5.30
N ASN A 143 14.07 -11.39 -5.64
CA ASN A 143 14.53 -11.34 -7.04
C ASN A 143 14.91 -12.73 -7.59
N PHE A 144 15.09 -13.74 -6.74
CA PHE A 144 15.55 -15.07 -7.16
C PHE A 144 14.40 -16.01 -7.51
N GLU A 145 13.21 -15.77 -6.95
CA GLU A 145 12.03 -16.65 -7.13
C GLU A 145 11.14 -16.25 -8.33
N LEU A 146 11.48 -15.15 -9.03
CA LEU A 146 10.77 -14.69 -10.23
C LEU A 146 11.45 -15.06 -11.56
N ASP A 147 12.59 -15.77 -11.54
CA ASP A 147 13.29 -16.20 -12.76
C ASP A 147 13.80 -17.66 -12.62
N PRO A 148 12.92 -18.68 -12.69
CA PRO A 148 13.35 -20.09 -12.63
C PRO A 148 14.09 -20.59 -13.89
N GLU A 149 14.21 -19.79 -14.96
CA GLU A 149 14.80 -20.22 -16.25
C GLU A 149 16.19 -19.63 -16.55
N ARG A 150 16.96 -19.18 -15.55
CA ARG A 150 18.34 -18.67 -15.78
C ARG A 150 19.46 -19.50 -15.19
N HIS A 151 19.29 -20.82 -15.09
CA HIS A 151 20.42 -21.70 -14.76
C HIS A 151 20.35 -23.09 -15.40
N THR A 152 20.42 -23.13 -16.74
CA THR A 152 21.14 -24.19 -17.47
C THR A 152 21.73 -23.52 -18.69
N ASP A 153 23.03 -23.20 -18.63
CA ASP A 153 23.97 -23.04 -19.76
C ASP A 153 25.27 -22.46 -19.22
N ILE A 154 26.05 -23.30 -18.52
CA ILE A 154 27.53 -23.41 -18.61
C ILE A 154 27.88 -24.86 -18.28
#